data_AF-A0A3R7LXQ7-F1
#
_entry.id   AF-A0A3R7LXQ7-F1
#
_cell.length_a   1.000
_cell.length_b   1.000
_cell.length_c   1.000
_cell.angle_alpha   90.00
_cell.angle_beta   90.00
_cell.angle_gamma   90.00
#
_symmetry.space_group_name_H-M   'P 1'
#
loop_
_entity.id
_entity.type
_entity.pdbx_description
1 polymer ?
#
loop_
_entity_poly.entity_id
_entity_poly.type
_entity_poly.pdbx_seq_one_letter_code
_entity_poly.pdbx_strand_id
1 'polypeptide(L)'
;MSTCSYIQPIQPQLVSSLMGMIADAYDLQQLELCAARTIQSAYRMWRQYGAYRVVKRAVVCLQRVYRGHMQRKRAIQRREQAEEAHERAVYEYYATRIQACFRGYYVRSHMDNFYARKLYIEETVKASLQVQEMATQLFHEQVERDTETRRLQQEKSYKEATEKLRHLVSTVSVSGIYRRPMVPCLTMSVYGTCVEDDIRRNGEAALHLEHIRKMRGTLTTGRRERQKTGVASATTKESGFPTNKQVQGGVGAKGQGNVSTLPVLRVARNWRARKMTTALPTSVCVCGFWPCPDAFRKR
;
A
#
# COMPACT_ATOMS: atom_id res chain seq x y z
N MET A 1 -97.86 6.59 -119.18
CA MET A 1 -96.40 6.42 -119.01
C MET A 1 -95.71 7.70 -119.45
N SER A 2 -95.30 8.56 -118.51
CA SER A 2 -94.41 9.68 -118.79
C SER A 2 -93.49 9.84 -117.59
N THR A 3 -92.29 9.30 -117.72
CA THR A 3 -91.17 9.49 -116.80
C THR A 3 -90.72 10.95 -116.88
N CYS A 4 -91.06 11.73 -115.84
CA CYS A 4 -90.52 13.07 -115.65
C CYS A 4 -89.04 12.92 -115.27
N SER A 5 -88.16 13.02 -116.27
CA SER A 5 -86.72 13.06 -116.10
C SER A 5 -86.34 14.37 -115.42
N TYR A 6 -86.07 14.30 -114.12
CA TYR A 6 -85.51 15.39 -113.33
C TYR A 6 -84.15 15.75 -113.92
N ILE A 7 -84.09 16.85 -114.67
CA ILE A 7 -82.84 17.42 -115.19
C ILE A 7 -82.01 17.77 -113.96
N GLN A 8 -80.95 17.01 -113.71
CA GLN A 8 -80.02 17.37 -112.66
C GLN A 8 -79.43 18.74 -113.00
N PRO A 9 -79.44 19.71 -112.07
CA PRO A 9 -78.81 20.99 -112.31
C PRO A 9 -77.32 20.73 -112.54
N ILE A 10 -76.85 21.04 -113.75
CA ILE A 10 -75.44 21.09 -114.10
C ILE A 10 -74.84 22.17 -113.20
N GLN A 11 -74.33 21.78 -112.03
CA GLN A 11 -73.51 22.68 -111.24
C GLN A 11 -72.29 23.03 -112.12
N PRO A 12 -71.92 24.31 -112.25
CA PRO A 12 -70.76 24.69 -113.05
C PRO A 12 -69.53 24.03 -112.43
N GLN A 13 -68.90 23.10 -113.14
CA GLN A 13 -67.76 22.28 -112.68
C GLN A 13 -66.63 23.10 -112.03
N LEU A 14 -66.52 24.37 -112.41
CA LEU A 14 -65.61 25.34 -111.81
C LEU A 14 -65.88 25.58 -110.32
N VAL A 15 -67.14 25.72 -109.91
CA VAL A 15 -67.52 25.98 -108.52
C VAL A 15 -67.23 24.76 -107.65
N SER A 16 -67.53 23.55 -108.11
CA SER A 16 -67.18 22.32 -107.38
C SER A 16 -65.66 22.14 -107.25
N SER A 17 -64.88 22.46 -108.29
CA SER A 17 -63.42 22.41 -108.23
C SER A 17 -62.84 23.44 -107.27
N LEU A 18 -63.38 24.67 -107.26
CA LEU A 18 -62.95 25.72 -106.34
C LEU A 18 -63.25 25.36 -104.89
N MET A 19 -64.46 24.87 -104.60
CA MET A 19 -64.86 24.45 -103.26
C MET A 19 -64.03 23.25 -102.77
N GLY A 20 -63.65 22.33 -103.67
CA GLY A 20 -62.72 21.24 -103.38
C GLY A 20 -61.32 21.75 -103.00
N MET A 21 -60.74 22.66 -103.79
CA MET A 21 -59.43 23.25 -103.47
C MET A 21 -59.45 24.03 -102.14
N ILE A 22 -60.56 24.70 -101.83
CA ILE A 22 -60.73 25.41 -100.55
C ILE A 22 -60.77 24.40 -99.39
N ALA A 23 -61.50 23.29 -99.53
CA ALA A 23 -61.54 22.24 -98.52
C ALA A 23 -60.16 21.60 -98.28
N ASP A 24 -59.46 21.24 -99.36
CA ASP A 24 -58.10 20.68 -99.28
C ASP A 24 -57.12 21.67 -98.61
N ALA A 25 -57.24 22.97 -98.92
CA ALA A 25 -56.44 24.01 -98.29
C ALA A 25 -56.73 24.15 -96.79
N TYR A 26 -57.99 23.98 -96.35
CA TYR A 26 -58.35 23.98 -94.93
C TYR A 26 -57.77 22.76 -94.19
N ASP A 27 -57.82 21.58 -94.79
CA ASP A 27 -57.27 20.36 -94.19
C ASP A 27 -55.74 20.45 -94.05
N LEU A 28 -55.06 20.96 -95.08
CA LEU A 28 -53.62 21.23 -95.03
C LEU A 28 -53.27 22.28 -93.97
N GLN A 29 -54.08 23.34 -93.84
CA GLN A 29 -53.89 24.36 -92.81
C GLN A 29 -53.92 23.77 -91.39
N GLN A 30 -54.81 22.81 -91.12
CA GLN A 30 -54.85 22.16 -89.79
C GLN A 30 -53.60 21.32 -89.53
N LEU A 31 -53.10 20.60 -90.53
CA LEU A 31 -51.86 19.83 -90.42
C LEU A 31 -50.65 20.76 -90.17
N GLU A 32 -50.57 21.88 -90.89
CA GLU A 32 -49.54 22.90 -90.69
C GLU A 32 -49.56 23.49 -89.28
N LEU A 33 -50.74 23.81 -88.76
CA LEU A 33 -50.90 24.33 -87.39
C LEU A 33 -50.48 23.30 -86.34
N CYS A 34 -50.83 22.02 -86.52
CA CYS A 34 -50.41 20.94 -85.65
C CYS A 34 -48.89 20.71 -85.68
N ALA A 35 -48.28 20.72 -86.86
CA ALA A 35 -46.84 20.62 -87.03
C ALA A 35 -46.12 21.81 -86.38
N ALA A 36 -46.59 23.04 -86.64
CA ALA A 36 -46.05 24.26 -86.05
C ALA A 36 -46.13 24.23 -84.51
N ARG A 37 -47.28 23.83 -83.95
CA ARG A 37 -47.45 23.69 -82.50
C ARG A 37 -46.47 22.67 -81.91
N THR A 38 -46.26 21.55 -82.59
CA THR A 38 -45.31 20.50 -82.16
C THR A 38 -43.89 21.06 -82.12
N ILE A 39 -43.44 21.72 -83.20
CA ILE A 39 -42.12 22.35 -83.29
C ILE A 39 -41.94 23.42 -82.21
N GLN A 40 -42.92 24.30 -82.04
CA GLN A 40 -42.87 25.37 -81.04
C GLN A 40 -42.83 24.82 -79.61
N SER A 41 -43.63 23.79 -79.31
CA SER A 41 -43.65 23.16 -77.98
C SER A 41 -42.32 22.47 -77.67
N ALA A 42 -41.76 21.75 -78.64
CA ALA A 42 -40.44 21.12 -78.53
C ALA A 42 -39.33 22.15 -78.31
N TYR A 43 -39.35 23.26 -79.07
CA TYR A 43 -38.38 24.33 -78.91
C TYR A 43 -38.46 25.01 -77.53
N ARG A 44 -39.67 25.33 -77.06
CA ARG A 44 -39.88 25.92 -75.73
C ARG A 44 -39.38 25.00 -74.63
N MET A 45 -39.66 23.70 -74.72
CA MET A 45 -39.15 22.69 -73.79
C MET A 45 -37.62 22.64 -73.83
N TRP A 46 -37.02 22.55 -75.03
CA TRP A 46 -35.56 22.49 -75.19
C TRP A 46 -34.86 23.71 -74.58
N ARG A 47 -35.38 24.92 -74.85
CA ARG A 47 -34.86 26.17 -74.29
C ARG A 47 -34.92 26.17 -72.75
N GLN A 48 -36.07 25.78 -72.19
CA GLN A 48 -36.26 25.73 -70.74
C GLN A 48 -35.37 24.66 -70.08
N TYR A 49 -35.24 23.51 -70.73
CA TYR A 49 -34.38 22.43 -70.25
C TYR A 49 -32.91 22.83 -70.28
N GLY A 50 -32.47 23.59 -71.28
CA GLY A 50 -31.15 24.21 -71.34
C GLY A 50 -30.88 25.09 -70.11
N ALA A 51 -31.79 26.02 -69.81
CA ALA A 51 -31.69 26.90 -68.64
C ALA A 51 -31.65 26.11 -67.32
N TYR A 52 -32.53 25.12 -67.16
CA TYR A 52 -32.56 24.24 -65.99
C TYR A 52 -31.22 23.50 -65.79
N ARG A 53 -30.62 22.97 -66.85
CA ARG A 53 -29.33 22.25 -66.76
C ARG A 53 -28.19 23.14 -66.28
N VAL A 54 -28.15 24.40 -66.69
CA VAL A 54 -27.14 25.36 -66.23
C VAL A 54 -27.26 25.56 -64.72
N VAL A 55 -28.47 25.86 -64.23
CA VAL A 55 -28.73 26.04 -62.80
C VAL A 55 -28.42 24.77 -62.01
N LYS A 56 -28.86 23.60 -62.49
CA LYS A 56 -28.59 22.31 -61.85
C LYS A 56 -27.08 22.05 -61.69
N ARG A 57 -26.29 22.32 -62.75
CA ARG A 57 -24.83 22.18 -62.70
C ARG A 57 -24.20 23.13 -61.67
N ALA A 58 -24.65 24.38 -61.62
CA ALA A 58 -24.18 25.35 -60.65
C ALA A 58 -24.46 24.90 -59.20
N VAL A 59 -25.68 24.42 -58.92
CA VAL A 59 -26.07 23.91 -57.60
C VAL A 59 -25.21 22.70 -57.19
N VAL A 60 -25.01 21.73 -58.09
CA VAL A 60 -24.15 20.56 -57.80
C VAL A 60 -22.70 20.98 -57.55
N CYS A 61 -22.19 21.95 -58.29
CA CYS A 61 -20.85 22.50 -58.06
C CYS A 61 -20.73 23.13 -56.66
N LEU A 62 -21.70 23.97 -56.27
CA LEU A 62 -21.74 24.59 -54.95
C LEU A 62 -21.82 23.54 -53.83
N GLN A 63 -22.69 22.55 -53.97
CA GLN A 63 -22.80 21.44 -53.01
C GLN A 63 -21.49 20.66 -52.88
N ARG A 64 -20.80 20.38 -54.01
CA ARG A 64 -19.50 19.68 -54.02
C ARG A 64 -18.45 20.49 -53.27
N VAL A 65 -18.33 21.79 -53.59
CA VAL A 65 -17.37 22.70 -52.95
C VAL A 65 -17.63 22.81 -51.45
N TYR A 66 -18.90 22.98 -51.06
CA TYR A 66 -19.30 23.09 -49.66
C TYR A 66 -18.98 21.81 -48.86
N ARG A 67 -19.34 20.64 -49.37
CA ARG A 67 -19.00 19.35 -48.73
C ARG A 67 -17.49 19.20 -48.55
N GLY A 68 -16.70 19.56 -49.58
CA GLY A 68 -15.25 19.56 -49.50
C GLY A 68 -14.70 20.55 -48.46
N HIS A 69 -15.24 21.77 -48.39
CA HIS A 69 -14.85 22.76 -47.38
C HIS A 69 -15.13 22.25 -45.96
N MET A 70 -16.31 21.70 -45.71
CA MET A 70 -16.69 21.14 -44.41
C MET A 70 -15.78 19.98 -43.99
N GLN A 71 -15.43 19.10 -44.92
CA GLN A 71 -14.50 18.00 -44.64
C GLN A 71 -13.09 18.51 -44.32
N ARG A 72 -12.57 19.50 -45.05
CA ARG A 72 -11.27 20.12 -44.76
C ARG A 72 -11.27 20.80 -43.39
N LYS A 73 -12.32 21.55 -43.06
CA LYS A 73 -12.47 22.18 -41.74
C LYS A 73 -12.45 21.15 -40.61
N ARG A 74 -13.18 20.03 -40.77
CA ARG A 74 -13.14 18.91 -39.81
C ARG A 74 -11.76 18.26 -39.73
N ALA A 75 -11.06 18.11 -40.85
CA ALA A 75 -9.71 17.54 -40.86
C ALA A 75 -8.71 18.42 -40.12
N ILE A 76 -8.77 19.74 -40.33
CA ILE A 76 -7.95 20.73 -39.61
C ILE A 76 -8.22 20.65 -38.10
N GLN A 77 -9.50 20.72 -37.69
CA GLN A 77 -9.88 20.61 -36.28
C GLN A 77 -9.37 19.33 -35.62
N ARG A 78 -9.43 18.18 -36.32
CA ARG A 78 -8.89 16.92 -35.78
C ARG A 78 -7.37 16.94 -35.64
N ARG A 79 -6.66 17.60 -36.56
CA ARG A 79 -5.19 17.75 -36.47
C ARG A 79 -4.82 18.62 -35.27
N GLU A 80 -5.47 19.77 -35.13
CA GLU A 80 -5.28 20.67 -33.98
C GLU A 80 -5.55 19.94 -32.66
N GLN A 81 -6.65 19.19 -32.56
CA GLN A 81 -6.97 18.39 -31.37
C GLN A 81 -5.91 17.31 -31.07
N ALA A 82 -5.37 16.66 -32.11
CA ALA A 82 -4.34 15.65 -31.94
C ALA A 82 -3.00 16.26 -31.50
N GLU A 83 -2.63 17.41 -32.06
CA GLU A 83 -1.44 18.19 -31.66
C GLU A 83 -1.57 18.65 -30.20
N GLU A 84 -2.70 19.26 -29.83
CA GLU A 84 -2.96 19.67 -28.44
C GLU A 84 -2.95 18.48 -27.46
N ALA A 85 -3.51 17.33 -27.86
CA ALA A 85 -3.49 16.13 -27.03
C ALA A 85 -2.06 15.59 -26.84
N HIS A 86 -1.24 15.63 -27.90
CA HIS A 86 0.16 15.25 -27.83
C HIS A 86 0.95 16.18 -26.91
N GLU A 87 0.80 17.50 -27.08
CA GLU A 87 1.45 18.50 -26.21
C GLU A 87 1.08 18.31 -24.74
N ARG A 88 -0.22 18.13 -24.44
CA ARG A 88 -0.69 17.85 -23.07
C ARG A 88 -0.04 16.59 -22.49
N ALA A 89 0.01 15.50 -23.26
CA ALA A 89 0.62 14.25 -22.80
C ALA A 89 2.11 14.40 -22.50
N VAL A 90 2.84 15.16 -23.33
CA VAL A 90 4.27 15.47 -23.11
C VAL A 90 4.46 16.25 -21.80
N TYR A 91 3.66 17.29 -21.57
CA TYR A 91 3.74 18.07 -20.34
C TYR A 91 3.35 17.26 -19.10
N GLU A 92 2.34 16.41 -19.19
CA GLU A 92 1.93 15.52 -18.10
C GLU A 92 3.05 14.53 -17.73
N TYR A 93 3.72 13.94 -18.74
CA TYR A 93 4.88 13.08 -18.51
C TYR A 93 5.99 13.80 -17.76
N TYR A 94 6.40 15.00 -18.19
CA TYR A 94 7.44 15.76 -17.50
C TYR A 94 7.01 16.19 -16.09
N ALA A 95 5.75 16.61 -15.92
CA ALA A 95 5.22 17.01 -14.63
C ALA A 95 5.26 15.84 -13.63
N THR A 96 4.83 14.64 -14.03
CA THR A 96 4.86 13.45 -13.15
C THR A 96 6.29 13.07 -12.76
N ARG A 97 7.26 13.17 -13.67
CA ARG A 97 8.69 12.94 -13.40
C ARG A 97 9.25 13.94 -12.39
N ILE A 98 9.02 15.23 -12.60
CA ILE A 98 9.46 16.30 -11.70
C ILE A 98 8.85 16.08 -10.31
N GLN A 99 7.55 15.83 -10.24
CA GLN A 99 6.87 15.63 -8.96
C GLN A 99 7.36 14.37 -8.24
N ALA A 100 7.61 13.26 -8.94
CA ALA A 100 8.17 12.05 -8.35
C ALA A 100 9.57 12.30 -7.75
N CYS A 101 10.43 13.02 -8.49
CA CYS A 101 11.75 13.42 -8.01
C CYS A 101 11.64 14.30 -6.75
N PHE A 102 10.76 15.31 -6.79
CA PHE A 102 10.53 16.20 -5.65
C PHE A 102 10.00 15.47 -4.42
N ARG A 103 9.01 14.57 -4.57
CA ARG A 103 8.50 13.75 -3.45
C ARG A 103 9.62 12.92 -2.82
N GLY A 104 10.46 12.28 -3.65
CA GLY A 104 11.61 11.52 -3.17
C GLY A 104 12.64 12.38 -2.44
N TYR A 105 12.96 13.56 -2.98
CA TYR A 105 13.84 14.53 -2.31
C TYR A 105 13.26 14.96 -0.95
N TYR A 106 11.97 15.33 -0.92
CA TYR A 106 11.30 15.83 0.28
C TYR A 106 11.35 14.81 1.41
N VAL A 107 10.99 13.55 1.13
CA VAL A 107 11.01 12.46 2.11
C VAL A 107 12.40 12.25 2.68
N ARG A 108 13.43 12.15 1.82
CA ARG A 108 14.83 11.95 2.27
C ARG A 108 15.41 13.13 3.03
N SER A 109 14.94 14.34 2.77
CA SER A 109 15.45 15.56 3.39
C SER A 109 14.72 15.91 4.69
N HIS A 110 13.43 15.62 4.81
CA HIS A 110 12.60 16.15 5.90
C HIS A 110 11.90 15.10 6.76
N MET A 111 11.65 13.89 6.24
CA MET A 111 10.92 12.85 6.98
C MET A 111 11.84 11.75 7.49
N ASP A 112 12.69 11.21 6.61
CA ASP A 112 13.51 10.05 6.92
C ASP A 112 14.95 10.48 7.29
N ASN A 113 15.16 10.87 8.56
CA ASN A 113 16.51 11.01 9.09
C ASN A 113 17.08 9.62 9.42
N PHE A 114 17.77 9.02 8.46
CA PHE A 114 18.42 7.71 8.61
C PHE A 114 19.32 7.63 9.85
N TYR A 115 20.10 8.68 10.11
CA TYR A 115 21.03 8.71 11.24
C TYR A 115 20.30 8.76 12.58
N ALA A 116 19.24 9.56 12.69
CA ALA A 116 18.42 9.59 13.90
C ALA A 116 17.77 8.21 14.18
N ARG A 117 17.25 7.55 13.14
CA ARG A 117 16.67 6.21 13.29
C ARG A 117 17.71 5.15 13.65
N LYS A 118 18.89 5.21 13.05
CA LYS A 118 20.00 4.29 13.38
C LYS A 118 20.44 4.46 14.83
N LEU A 119 20.64 5.70 15.29
CA LEU A 119 21.00 6.00 16.67
C LEU A 119 19.96 5.46 17.65
N TYR A 120 18.67 5.69 17.38
CA TYR A 120 17.59 5.17 18.21
C TYR A 120 17.62 3.63 18.33
N ILE A 121 17.84 2.92 17.22
CA ILE A 121 17.95 1.45 17.22
C ILE A 121 19.18 0.99 18.03
N GLU A 122 20.33 1.65 17.84
CA GLU A 122 21.54 1.32 18.61
C GLU A 122 21.36 1.55 20.11
N GLU A 123 20.71 2.64 20.51
CA GLU A 123 20.40 2.94 21.91
C GLU A 123 19.42 1.93 22.50
N THR A 124 18.36 1.56 21.78
CA THR A 124 17.40 0.55 22.24
C THR A 124 18.02 -0.84 22.36
N VAL A 125 18.93 -1.23 21.45
CA VAL A 125 19.69 -2.48 21.55
C VAL A 125 20.61 -2.45 22.76
N LYS A 126 21.34 -1.36 22.99
CA LYS A 126 22.21 -1.20 24.18
C LYS A 126 21.42 -1.32 25.47
N ALA A 127 20.28 -0.62 25.58
CA ALA A 127 19.41 -0.71 26.75
C ALA A 127 18.86 -2.13 26.95
N SER A 128 18.48 -2.82 25.86
CA SER A 128 17.98 -4.19 25.92
C SER A 128 19.06 -5.17 26.41
N LEU A 129 20.29 -5.03 25.94
CA LEU A 129 21.43 -5.84 26.39
C LEU A 129 21.72 -5.60 27.88
N GLN A 130 21.71 -4.35 28.33
CA GLN A 130 21.89 -4.03 29.75
C GLN A 130 20.82 -4.68 30.63
N VAL A 131 19.55 -4.64 30.22
CA VAL A 131 18.45 -5.29 30.95
C VAL A 131 18.62 -6.81 30.96
N GLN A 132 19.06 -7.40 29.85
CA GLN A 132 19.34 -8.84 29.79
C GLN A 132 20.50 -9.22 30.71
N GLU A 133 21.61 -8.49 30.70
CA GLU A 133 22.77 -8.73 31.57
C GLU A 133 22.39 -8.59 33.06
N MET A 134 21.61 -7.59 33.42
CA MET A 134 21.10 -7.46 34.78
C MET A 134 20.18 -8.63 35.15
N ALA A 135 19.29 -9.04 34.25
CA ALA A 135 18.38 -10.15 34.49
C ALA A 135 19.14 -11.48 34.66
N THR A 136 20.19 -11.72 33.87
CA THR A 136 21.03 -12.92 34.02
C THR A 136 21.82 -12.89 35.32
N GLN A 137 22.38 -11.74 35.73
CA GLN A 137 23.07 -11.59 37.01
C GLN A 137 22.13 -11.89 38.19
N LEU A 138 20.95 -11.26 38.22
CA LEU A 138 19.95 -11.50 39.27
C LEU A 138 19.47 -12.95 39.29
N PHE A 139 19.32 -13.57 38.11
CA PHE A 139 18.97 -14.98 38.01
C PHE A 139 20.06 -15.88 38.59
N HIS A 140 21.33 -15.63 38.27
CA HIS A 140 22.46 -16.35 38.86
C HIS A 140 22.49 -16.20 40.38
N GLU A 141 22.39 -14.98 40.90
CA GLU A 141 22.34 -14.72 42.34
C GLU A 141 21.17 -15.43 43.03
N GLN A 142 20.01 -15.48 42.38
CA GLN A 142 18.84 -16.18 42.89
C GLN A 142 19.07 -17.69 42.93
N VAL A 143 19.65 -18.27 41.87
CA VAL A 143 19.98 -19.69 41.81
C VAL A 143 20.99 -20.06 42.90
N GLU A 144 22.06 -19.28 43.08
CA GLU A 144 23.04 -19.52 44.15
C GLU A 144 22.35 -19.50 45.52
N ARG A 145 21.57 -18.46 45.83
CA ARG A 145 20.79 -18.37 47.09
C ARG A 145 19.84 -19.55 47.28
N ASP A 146 19.14 -19.97 46.23
CA ASP A 146 18.22 -21.11 46.28
C ASP A 146 18.97 -22.44 46.45
N THR A 147 20.16 -22.59 45.86
CA THR A 147 21.00 -23.78 46.06
C THR A 147 21.59 -23.84 47.46
N GLU A 148 22.06 -22.72 48.00
CA GLU A 148 22.56 -22.62 49.38
C GLU A 148 21.46 -22.92 50.38
N THR A 149 20.27 -22.33 50.22
CA THR A 149 19.13 -22.60 51.11
C THR A 149 18.69 -24.06 51.03
N ARG A 150 18.65 -24.67 49.83
CA ARG A 150 18.38 -26.11 49.67
C ARG A 150 19.45 -26.98 50.33
N ARG A 151 20.74 -26.65 50.17
CA ARG A 151 21.85 -27.37 50.83
C ARG A 151 21.72 -27.28 52.35
N LEU A 152 21.46 -26.08 52.89
CA LEU A 152 21.24 -25.87 54.32
C LEU A 152 20.01 -26.63 54.84
N GLN A 153 18.92 -26.69 54.07
CA GLN A 153 17.73 -27.47 54.42
C GLN A 153 18.01 -28.98 54.39
N GLN A 154 18.75 -29.47 53.39
CA GLN A 154 19.20 -30.87 53.32
C GLN A 154 20.12 -31.21 54.49
N GLU A 155 21.07 -30.34 54.83
CA GLU A 155 21.93 -30.50 56.01
C GLU A 155 21.14 -30.55 57.32
N LYS A 156 20.18 -29.63 57.50
CA LYS A 156 19.31 -29.61 58.69
C LYS A 156 18.46 -30.87 58.79
N SER A 157 17.79 -31.27 57.71
CA SER A 157 16.96 -32.48 57.69
C SER A 157 17.78 -33.77 57.89
N TYR A 158 18.99 -33.85 57.34
CA TYR A 158 19.92 -34.95 57.59
C TYR A 158 20.39 -34.99 59.05
N LYS A 159 20.69 -33.83 59.64
CA LYS A 159 21.01 -33.71 61.08
C LYS A 159 19.85 -34.19 61.95
N GLU A 160 18.63 -33.71 61.71
CA GLU A 160 17.44 -34.16 62.44
C GLU A 160 17.18 -35.67 62.30
N ALA A 161 17.42 -36.25 61.11
CA ALA A 161 17.26 -37.68 60.88
C ALA A 161 18.33 -38.51 61.64
N THR A 162 19.59 -38.08 61.60
CA THR A 162 20.69 -38.76 62.32
C THR A 162 20.54 -38.67 63.83
N GLU A 163 20.04 -37.55 64.37
CA GLU A 163 19.70 -37.39 65.78
C GLU A 163 18.65 -38.42 66.24
N LYS A 164 17.58 -38.62 65.45
CA LYS A 164 16.54 -39.63 65.75
C LYS A 164 17.09 -41.07 65.75
N LEU A 165 18.09 -41.35 64.90
CA LEU A 165 18.69 -42.68 64.73
C LEU A 165 19.82 -42.98 65.74
N ARG A 166 20.15 -42.05 66.66
CA ARG A 166 21.25 -42.20 67.64
C ARG A 166 21.18 -43.47 68.49
N HIS A 167 19.97 -43.95 68.77
CA HIS A 167 19.75 -45.14 69.59
C HIS A 167 20.32 -46.41 68.94
N LEU A 168 20.37 -46.48 67.60
CA LEU A 168 20.93 -47.62 66.86
C LEU A 168 22.44 -47.80 67.09
N VAL A 169 23.14 -46.70 67.38
CA VAL A 169 24.58 -46.73 67.69
C VAL A 169 24.84 -46.89 69.19
N SER A 170 23.90 -46.46 70.03
CA SER A 170 24.01 -46.57 71.49
C SER A 170 23.75 -47.97 72.03
N THR A 171 23.11 -48.86 71.27
CA THR A 171 22.94 -50.26 71.63
C THR A 171 24.10 -51.09 71.08
N VAL A 172 24.87 -51.74 71.96
CA VAL A 172 25.86 -52.75 71.53
C VAL A 172 25.09 -53.95 70.97
N SER A 173 24.87 -53.98 69.65
CA SER A 173 24.27 -55.15 69.00
C SER A 173 25.30 -56.28 68.99
N VAL A 174 25.07 -57.35 69.76
CA VAL A 174 25.88 -58.57 69.66
C VAL A 174 25.62 -59.19 68.29
N SER A 175 26.64 -59.28 67.44
CA SER A 175 26.53 -59.92 66.13
C SER A 175 26.24 -61.41 66.30
N GLY A 176 25.18 -61.92 65.69
CA GLY A 176 24.90 -63.36 65.66
C GLY A 176 26.03 -64.16 65.00
N ILE A 177 26.19 -65.42 65.42
CA ILE A 177 27.28 -66.34 65.03
C ILE A 177 27.43 -66.50 63.51
N TYR A 178 26.36 -66.28 62.75
CA TYR A 178 26.34 -66.37 61.29
C TYR A 178 26.65 -65.04 60.56
N ARG A 179 27.06 -63.97 61.27
CA ARG A 179 27.36 -62.67 60.64
C ARG A 179 28.76 -62.70 60.02
N ARG A 180 28.82 -62.71 58.68
CA ARG A 180 30.07 -62.60 57.90
C ARG A 180 30.84 -61.32 58.26
N PRO A 181 32.19 -61.32 58.30
CA PRO A 181 32.98 -60.12 58.61
C PRO A 181 32.61 -58.99 57.65
N MET A 182 31.98 -57.93 58.16
CA MET A 182 31.63 -56.76 57.36
C MET A 182 32.83 -55.82 57.30
N VAL A 183 33.20 -55.41 56.10
CA VAL A 183 34.11 -54.28 55.89
C VAL A 183 33.41 -53.04 56.46
N PRO A 184 34.03 -52.30 57.39
CA PRO A 184 33.43 -51.07 57.89
C PRO A 184 33.26 -50.08 56.73
N CYS A 185 32.06 -49.55 56.57
CA CYS A 185 31.74 -48.40 55.71
C CYS A 185 31.90 -48.63 54.20
N LEU A 186 30.80 -49.02 53.53
CA LEU A 186 30.65 -48.86 52.07
C LEU A 186 29.64 -47.77 51.70
N THR A 187 28.76 -47.36 52.62
CA THR A 187 27.79 -46.30 52.36
C THR A 187 28.34 -44.97 52.84
N MET A 188 29.00 -44.25 51.92
CA MET A 188 29.37 -42.85 52.10
C MET A 188 28.09 -42.02 52.25
N SER A 189 28.08 -41.09 53.21
CA SER A 189 27.00 -40.11 53.35
C SER A 189 27.04 -39.08 52.21
N VAL A 190 26.00 -38.25 52.14
CA VAL A 190 25.91 -37.09 51.22
C VAL A 190 27.12 -36.15 51.37
N TYR A 191 27.88 -36.23 52.47
CA TYR A 191 29.04 -35.39 52.79
C TYR A 191 30.39 -36.13 52.71
N GLY A 192 30.43 -37.36 52.17
CA GLY A 192 31.67 -38.12 51.99
C GLY A 192 32.28 -38.68 53.29
N THR A 193 31.52 -38.68 54.38
CA THR A 193 31.86 -39.31 55.67
C THR A 193 31.09 -40.62 55.84
N CYS A 194 31.57 -41.54 56.69
CA CYS A 194 30.82 -42.74 57.02
C CYS A 194 29.58 -42.34 57.85
N VAL A 195 28.40 -42.85 57.46
CA VAL A 195 27.11 -42.50 58.08
C VAL A 195 27.12 -42.78 59.59
N GLU A 196 27.82 -43.83 60.01
CA GLU A 196 27.98 -44.21 61.41
C GLU A 196 28.73 -43.16 62.23
N ASP A 197 29.75 -42.51 61.65
CA ASP A 197 30.52 -41.45 62.30
C ASP A 197 29.72 -40.16 62.43
N ASP A 198 28.83 -39.88 61.48
CA ASP A 198 27.94 -38.73 61.52
C ASP A 198 26.88 -38.89 62.61
N ILE A 199 26.29 -40.09 62.76
CA ILE A 199 25.34 -40.40 63.83
C ILE A 199 26.01 -40.27 65.22
N ARG A 200 27.27 -40.67 65.34
CA ARG A 200 28.06 -40.51 66.59
C ARG A 200 28.33 -39.05 66.91
N ARG A 201 28.70 -38.24 65.91
CA ARG A 201 29.02 -36.82 66.08
C ARG A 201 27.81 -35.97 66.44
N ASN A 202 26.64 -36.26 65.88
CA ASN A 202 25.41 -35.50 66.17
C ASN A 202 24.72 -35.92 67.49
N GLY A 203 25.14 -37.03 68.13
CA GLY A 203 24.56 -37.49 69.39
C GLY A 203 24.90 -36.61 70.60
N GLU A 204 23.94 -36.44 71.53
CA GLU A 204 24.04 -35.59 72.73
C GLU A 204 25.30 -35.78 73.58
N ALA A 205 25.89 -36.98 73.63
CA ALA A 205 27.13 -37.23 74.38
C ALA A 205 28.36 -36.53 73.77
N ALA A 206 28.43 -36.42 72.44
CA ALA A 206 29.47 -35.67 71.75
C ALA A 206 29.25 -34.15 71.89
N LEU A 207 27.99 -33.70 71.76
CA LEU A 207 27.61 -32.30 71.97
C LEU A 207 27.83 -31.85 73.42
N HIS A 208 27.58 -32.71 74.42
CA HIS A 208 27.84 -32.40 75.83
C HIS A 208 29.34 -32.23 76.11
N LEU A 209 30.19 -33.08 75.50
CA LEU A 209 31.64 -32.98 75.61
C LEU A 209 32.19 -31.71 74.93
N GLU A 210 31.65 -31.35 73.76
CA GLU A 210 32.03 -30.11 73.06
C GLU A 210 31.52 -28.85 73.77
N HIS A 211 30.30 -28.88 74.33
CA HIS A 211 29.76 -27.77 75.11
C HIS A 211 30.56 -27.56 76.40
N ILE A 212 30.98 -28.64 77.09
CA ILE A 212 31.90 -28.58 78.24
C ILE A 212 33.28 -28.01 77.83
N ARG A 213 33.82 -28.39 76.66
CA ARG A 213 35.09 -27.85 76.14
C ARG A 213 34.99 -26.38 75.78
N LYS A 214 33.93 -25.93 75.11
CA LYS A 214 33.68 -24.51 74.81
C LYS A 214 33.51 -23.67 76.08
N MET A 215 32.74 -24.16 77.05
CA MET A 215 32.57 -23.52 78.36
C MET A 215 33.90 -23.39 79.12
N ARG A 216 34.77 -24.41 79.09
CA ARG A 216 36.13 -24.33 79.66
C ARG A 216 37.03 -23.35 78.90
N GLY A 217 36.92 -23.30 77.57
CA GLY A 217 37.62 -22.33 76.72
C GLY A 217 37.26 -20.88 77.04
N THR A 218 35.97 -20.56 77.14
CA THR A 218 35.48 -19.21 77.50
C THR A 218 35.85 -18.80 78.92
N LEU A 219 35.94 -19.75 79.87
CA LEU A 219 36.44 -19.47 81.22
C LEU A 219 37.96 -19.18 81.24
N THR A 220 38.73 -19.77 80.32
CA THR A 220 40.17 -19.48 80.19
C THR A 220 40.47 -18.17 79.43
N THR A 221 39.68 -17.79 78.42
CA THR A 221 39.79 -16.47 77.78
C THR A 221 39.25 -15.36 78.67
N GLY A 222 38.13 -15.58 79.38
CA GLY A 222 37.62 -14.62 80.39
C GLY A 222 38.59 -14.36 81.55
N ARG A 223 39.45 -15.33 81.92
CA ARG A 223 40.52 -15.15 82.92
C ARG A 223 41.72 -14.38 82.36
N ARG A 224 41.98 -14.42 81.04
CA ARG A 224 43.03 -13.62 80.37
C ARG A 224 42.56 -12.19 80.06
N GLU A 225 41.27 -11.98 79.85
CA GLU A 225 40.72 -10.66 79.48
C GLU A 225 40.49 -9.75 80.70
N ARG A 226 40.24 -10.31 81.90
CA ARG A 226 40.18 -9.54 83.16
C ARG A 226 41.51 -8.95 83.65
N GLN A 227 42.65 -9.30 83.04
CA GLN A 227 43.96 -8.71 83.36
C GLN A 227 44.40 -7.59 82.40
N LYS A 228 43.59 -7.23 81.37
CA LYS A 228 44.05 -6.34 80.28
C LYS A 228 43.20 -5.09 79.98
N THR A 229 42.15 -4.79 80.74
CA THR A 229 41.37 -3.56 80.56
C THR A 229 41.25 -2.78 81.86
N GLY A 230 42.23 -1.91 82.10
CA GLY A 230 42.01 -0.65 82.79
C GLY A 230 41.98 0.48 81.76
N VAL A 231 41.04 1.42 81.95
CA VAL A 231 41.03 2.81 81.41
C VAL A 231 40.69 2.93 79.90
N ALA A 232 39.78 3.76 79.37
CA ALA A 232 38.73 4.66 79.86
C ALA A 232 37.82 5.12 78.67
N SER A 233 36.61 5.61 79.01
CA SER A 233 35.81 6.72 78.39
C SER A 233 35.58 6.73 76.87
N ALA A 234 34.37 6.45 76.37
CA ALA A 234 33.19 7.33 76.26
C ALA A 234 33.40 8.62 75.42
N THR A 235 32.65 8.77 74.32
CA THR A 235 31.72 9.89 74.11
C THR A 235 30.75 9.65 72.94
N THR A 236 29.56 10.18 73.17
CA THR A 236 28.26 10.07 72.52
C THR A 236 28.12 10.99 71.30
N LYS A 237 27.22 10.66 70.36
CA LYS A 237 26.13 11.53 69.82
C LYS A 237 25.38 10.83 68.67
N GLU A 238 24.10 10.48 68.89
CA GLU A 238 22.89 11.20 68.42
C GLU A 238 22.54 10.84 66.95
N SER A 239 21.62 9.90 66.71
CA SER A 239 20.15 10.00 66.70
C SER A 239 19.57 10.57 65.38
N GLY A 240 18.76 9.75 64.69
CA GLY A 240 17.93 10.18 63.56
C GLY A 240 17.04 9.05 63.02
N PHE A 241 15.78 9.05 63.44
CA PHE A 241 14.70 8.11 63.09
C PHE A 241 14.26 8.20 61.60
N PRO A 242 13.53 7.18 61.07
CA PRO A 242 13.11 7.10 59.68
C PRO A 242 11.73 7.73 59.44
N THR A 243 11.48 8.21 58.22
CA THR A 243 10.13 8.58 57.79
C THR A 243 9.75 7.95 56.46
N ASN A 244 8.63 7.24 56.53
CA ASN A 244 7.82 6.61 55.51
C ASN A 244 7.01 7.65 54.73
N LYS A 245 6.87 7.53 53.40
CA LYS A 245 5.70 8.05 52.63
C LYS A 245 5.41 7.19 51.39
N GLN A 246 4.24 6.56 51.42
CA GLN A 246 3.43 6.18 50.26
C GLN A 246 2.92 7.41 49.50
N VAL A 247 2.80 7.33 48.17
CA VAL A 247 1.72 7.93 47.31
C VAL A 247 1.68 7.09 46.03
N GLN A 248 0.71 6.18 45.86
CA GLN A 248 -0.54 6.28 45.08
C GLN A 248 -0.39 6.66 43.59
N GLY A 249 -0.78 5.72 42.71
CA GLY A 249 -1.94 5.84 41.80
C GLY A 249 -1.83 6.71 40.54
N GLY A 250 -2.09 6.10 39.37
CA GLY A 250 -2.33 6.86 38.14
C GLY A 250 -2.48 6.03 36.86
N VAL A 251 -3.61 5.34 36.72
CA VAL A 251 -4.13 4.77 35.46
C VAL A 251 -4.42 5.91 34.46
N GLY A 252 -4.04 5.76 33.18
CA GLY A 252 -4.41 6.77 32.18
C GLY A 252 -3.83 6.63 30.78
N ALA A 253 -3.90 5.45 30.16
CA ALA A 253 -3.68 5.32 28.71
C ALA A 253 -4.89 5.88 27.95
N LYS A 254 -4.78 7.11 27.45
CA LYS A 254 -5.61 7.65 26.35
C LYS A 254 -4.68 8.15 25.25
N GLY A 255 -4.29 7.24 24.36
CA GLY A 255 -3.84 7.60 23.02
C GLY A 255 -5.05 7.99 22.18
N GLN A 256 -5.42 9.26 22.19
CA GLN A 256 -6.24 9.82 21.12
C GLN A 256 -5.31 10.22 19.98
N GLY A 257 -5.59 9.67 18.81
CA GLY A 257 -4.85 9.94 17.59
C GLY A 257 -4.99 11.41 17.19
N ASN A 258 -3.85 12.09 17.12
CA ASN A 258 -3.72 13.26 16.28
C ASN A 258 -3.24 12.78 14.91
N VAL A 259 -4.22 12.38 14.09
CA VAL A 259 -4.08 12.37 12.65
C VAL A 259 -3.67 13.79 12.27
N SER A 260 -2.42 13.94 11.86
CA SER A 260 -1.94 15.15 11.20
C SER A 260 -2.68 15.28 9.87
N THR A 261 -3.82 15.98 9.94
CA THR A 261 -4.54 16.49 8.78
C THR A 261 -3.60 17.44 8.05
N LEU A 262 -2.91 16.92 7.03
CA LEU A 262 -2.15 17.72 6.08
C LEU A 262 -3.14 18.68 5.38
N PRO A 263 -2.88 20.00 5.38
CA PRO A 263 -3.72 20.92 4.64
C PRO A 263 -3.58 20.64 3.14
N VAL A 264 -4.67 20.22 2.51
CA VAL A 264 -4.81 20.20 1.05
C VAL A 264 -4.67 21.65 0.57
N LEU A 265 -3.45 22.02 0.17
CA LEU A 265 -3.20 23.26 -0.54
C LEU A 265 -3.92 23.16 -1.90
N ARG A 266 -5.14 23.68 -1.96
CA ARG A 266 -5.81 24.02 -3.23
C ARG A 266 -5.07 25.20 -3.83
N VAL A 267 -4.04 24.93 -4.62
CA VAL A 267 -3.45 25.93 -5.51
C VAL A 267 -4.39 26.09 -6.69
N ALA A 268 -5.32 27.03 -6.59
CA ALA A 268 -6.10 27.53 -7.72
C ALA A 268 -5.13 28.21 -8.70
N ARG A 269 -4.70 27.49 -9.74
CA ARG A 269 -3.93 28.09 -10.85
C ARG A 269 -4.90 28.70 -11.85
N ASN A 270 -5.13 30.00 -11.69
CA ASN A 270 -5.72 30.85 -12.72
C ASN A 270 -4.71 31.01 -13.87
N TRP A 271 -4.81 30.15 -14.89
CA TRP A 271 -4.10 30.35 -16.15
C TRP A 271 -4.85 31.38 -16.99
N ARG A 272 -4.46 32.66 -16.85
CA ARG A 272 -4.80 33.66 -17.86
C ARG A 272 -4.10 33.30 -19.16
N ALA A 273 -4.89 32.97 -20.17
CA ALA A 273 -4.44 32.83 -21.54
C ALA A 273 -3.80 34.14 -22.03
N ARG A 274 -2.46 34.19 -22.10
CA ARG A 274 -1.77 35.14 -22.97
C ARG A 274 -1.80 34.57 -24.38
N LYS A 275 -2.62 35.20 -25.24
CA LYS A 275 -2.53 35.04 -26.68
C LYS A 275 -1.16 35.54 -27.13
N MET A 276 -0.24 34.62 -27.44
CA MET A 276 0.94 34.93 -28.23
C MET A 276 0.53 34.84 -29.70
N THR A 277 0.35 36.01 -30.31
CA THR A 277 0.40 36.19 -31.75
C THR A 277 1.84 35.96 -32.20
N THR A 278 2.13 34.79 -32.76
CA THR A 278 3.34 34.56 -33.54
C THR A 278 2.97 34.43 -35.01
N ALA A 279 3.46 35.39 -35.79
CA ALA A 279 3.46 35.37 -37.23
C ALA A 279 4.32 34.19 -37.73
N LEU A 280 3.76 33.39 -38.62
CA LEU A 280 4.49 32.40 -39.41
C LEU A 280 5.20 33.10 -40.57
N PRO A 281 6.46 32.75 -40.88
CA PRO A 281 6.96 32.80 -42.23
C PRO A 281 6.76 31.45 -42.94
N THR A 282 6.75 31.58 -44.26
CA THR A 282 6.49 30.63 -45.33
C THR A 282 7.36 29.37 -45.37
N SER A 283 6.74 28.31 -45.91
CA SER A 283 7.29 27.23 -46.76
C SER A 283 8.41 26.34 -46.20
N VAL A 284 8.18 25.02 -46.23
CA VAL A 284 8.90 24.07 -47.10
C VAL A 284 8.08 22.76 -47.15
N CYS A 285 7.78 22.32 -48.37
CA CYS A 285 7.24 20.99 -48.67
C CYS A 285 8.26 19.91 -48.30
N VAL A 286 7.84 18.87 -47.58
CA VAL A 286 8.52 17.57 -47.61
C VAL A 286 7.46 16.50 -47.83
N CYS A 287 7.54 15.90 -49.02
CA CYS A 287 6.85 14.67 -49.40
C CYS A 287 7.39 13.52 -48.54
N GLY A 288 6.49 12.74 -47.93
CA GLY A 288 6.86 11.59 -47.10
C GLY A 288 5.75 10.56 -47.01
N PHE A 289 5.71 9.68 -48.01
CA PHE A 289 5.46 8.23 -47.92
C PHE A 289 4.47 7.73 -46.83
N TRP A 290 3.27 7.33 -47.26
CA TRP A 290 2.36 6.48 -46.48
C TRP A 290 2.34 5.08 -47.11
N PRO A 291 2.62 3.99 -46.35
CA PRO A 291 2.33 2.64 -46.79
C PRO A 291 0.85 2.26 -46.55
N CYS A 292 0.32 1.42 -47.44
CA CYS A 292 -1.02 0.86 -47.52
C CYS A 292 -1.56 0.23 -46.21
N PRO A 293 -2.90 0.22 -46.04
CA PRO A 293 -3.58 -0.82 -45.26
C PRO A 293 -4.47 -1.71 -46.15
N ASP A 294 -4.15 -3.00 -46.10
CA ASP A 294 -5.05 -4.16 -46.00
C ASP A 294 -6.24 -4.33 -46.98
N ALA A 295 -6.03 -5.23 -47.94
CA ALA A 295 -7.10 -6.00 -48.58
C ALA A 295 -7.13 -7.44 -48.02
N PHE A 296 -7.74 -7.63 -46.85
CA PHE A 296 -8.12 -8.95 -46.34
C PHE A 296 -9.65 -9.10 -46.43
N ARG A 297 -10.12 -9.73 -47.52
CA ARG A 297 -11.54 -10.09 -47.71
C ARG A 297 -11.63 -11.45 -48.41
N LYS A 298 -11.74 -12.53 -47.63
CA LYS A 298 -12.34 -13.81 -48.04
C LYS A 298 -12.94 -14.53 -46.82
N ARG A 299 -14.25 -14.43 -46.67
CA ARG A 299 -15.18 -15.53 -46.36
C ARG A 299 -16.43 -15.28 -47.18
#